data_AF-A0A6H0D3E9-F1
#
_entry.id   AF-A0A6H0D3E9-F1
#
_cell.length_a   1.000
_cell.length_b   1.000
_cell.length_c   1.000
_cell.angle_alpha   90.00
_cell.angle_beta   90.00
_cell.angle_gamma   90.00
#
_symmetry.space_group_name_H-M   'P 1'
#
loop_
_entity.id
_entity.type
_entity.pdbx_description
1 polymer ?
#
loop_
_entity_poly.entity_id
_entity_poly.type
_entity_poly.pdbx_seq_one_letter_code
_entity_poly.pdbx_strand_id
1 'polypeptide(L)'
;MKLLIVLAFIAVFAAVNAEIPKEDDEEHNKIIAECRQKFKMTDEEYTKLRHDEVAKPNEDMQCFVNCFMESAGMIKDGKLQHDVATAIISKKVGEEKAKTILETCHGEQGSTNCETAYKLHKCLYKNKAY
;
A
#
# COMPACT_ATOMS: atom_id res chain seq x y z
N MET A 1 -41.93 -4.12 48.47
CA MET A 1 -41.11 -2.97 48.89
C MET A 1 -39.64 -3.31 48.65
N LYS A 2 -38.98 -2.52 47.79
CA LYS A 2 -37.54 -2.15 47.78
C LYS A 2 -36.52 -3.30 47.89
N LEU A 3 -35.70 -3.56 46.87
CA LEU A 3 -34.55 -2.69 46.62
C LEU A 3 -34.07 -2.74 45.17
N LEU A 4 -33.82 -1.54 44.66
CA LEU A 4 -33.08 -1.22 43.45
C LEU A 4 -31.61 -1.61 43.65
N ILE A 5 -31.05 -2.41 42.75
CA ILE A 5 -29.60 -2.53 42.59
C ILE A 5 -29.24 -1.84 41.28
N VAL A 6 -28.77 -0.61 41.43
CA VAL A 6 -28.02 0.15 40.43
C VAL A 6 -26.66 -0.53 40.28
N LEU A 7 -26.31 -0.99 39.08
CA LEU A 7 -24.91 -1.08 38.65
C LEU A 7 -24.86 -0.81 37.13
N ALA A 8 -24.48 0.43 36.83
CA ALA A 8 -23.98 0.84 35.53
C ALA A 8 -22.74 0.00 35.20
N PHE A 9 -22.75 -0.70 34.07
CA PHE A 9 -21.54 -1.17 33.43
C PHE A 9 -21.62 -0.88 31.92
N ILE A 10 -21.11 0.31 31.60
CA ILE A 10 -20.18 0.58 30.50
C ILE A 10 -20.61 -0.09 29.19
N ALA A 11 -21.28 0.70 28.34
CA ALA A 11 -21.31 0.45 26.91
C ALA A 11 -19.87 0.30 26.44
N VAL A 12 -19.51 -0.92 26.06
CA VAL A 12 -18.25 -1.26 25.42
C VAL A 12 -18.24 -0.48 24.10
N PHE A 13 -17.60 0.69 24.11
CA PHE A 13 -17.02 1.22 22.89
C PHE A 13 -15.92 0.22 22.53
N ALA A 14 -16.27 -0.75 21.69
CA ALA A 14 -15.28 -1.46 20.90
C ALA A 14 -14.60 -0.37 20.07
N ALA A 15 -13.48 0.14 20.58
CA ALA A 15 -12.49 0.77 19.73
C ALA A 15 -12.19 -0.28 18.67
N VAL A 16 -12.64 -0.01 17.45
CA VAL A 16 -12.24 -0.75 16.27
C VAL A 16 -10.74 -0.48 16.14
N ASN A 17 -9.94 -1.27 16.82
CA ASN A 17 -8.60 -1.53 16.38
C ASN A 17 -8.80 -2.27 15.06
N ALA A 18 -8.74 -1.52 13.96
CA ALA A 18 -8.47 -2.09 12.66
C ALA A 18 -7.07 -2.71 12.75
N GLU A 19 -6.99 -3.91 13.31
CA GLU A 19 -5.85 -4.79 13.10
C GLU A 19 -5.82 -5.03 11.59
N ILE A 20 -4.92 -4.30 10.92
CA ILE A 20 -4.59 -4.53 9.53
C ILE A 20 -4.26 -6.03 9.45
N PRO A 21 -4.98 -6.82 8.63
CA PRO A 21 -4.69 -8.22 8.46
C PRO A 21 -3.21 -8.35 8.14
N LYS A 22 -2.48 -9.13 8.94
CA LYS A 22 -1.09 -9.45 8.62
C LYS A 22 -1.12 -10.25 7.32
N GLU A 23 -0.77 -9.61 6.22
CA GLU A 23 -0.36 -10.29 5.01
C GLU A 23 0.96 -10.99 5.40
N ASP A 24 0.82 -12.23 5.89
CA ASP A 24 1.93 -13.07 6.36
C ASP A 24 2.64 -13.70 5.15
N ASP A 25 3.10 -12.83 4.26
CA ASP A 25 3.99 -13.16 3.18
C ASP A 25 5.39 -12.73 3.64
N GLU A 26 6.19 -13.71 4.07
CA GLU A 26 7.56 -13.52 4.57
C GLU A 26 8.42 -12.78 3.53
N GLU A 27 8.21 -13.04 2.23
CA GLU A 27 8.91 -12.37 1.14
C GLU A 27 8.48 -10.91 1.02
N HIS A 28 7.17 -10.64 1.07
CA HIS A 28 6.63 -9.27 1.09
C HIS A 28 7.19 -8.43 2.24
N ASN A 29 7.17 -8.99 3.46
CA ASN A 29 7.67 -8.30 4.66
C ASN A 29 9.18 -8.08 4.60
N LYS A 30 9.93 -9.03 4.04
CA LYS A 30 11.37 -8.89 3.81
C LYS A 30 11.67 -7.75 2.83
N ILE A 31 10.98 -7.68 1.69
CA ILE A 31 11.14 -6.60 0.71
C ILE A 31 10.86 -5.23 1.36
N ILE A 32 9.77 -5.13 2.14
CA ILE A 32 9.46 -3.90 2.87
C ILE A 32 10.63 -3.52 3.79
N ALA A 33 11.13 -4.45 4.61
CA ALA A 33 12.21 -4.17 5.55
C ALA A 33 13.48 -3.68 4.84
N GLU A 34 13.89 -4.36 3.76
CA GLU A 34 15.06 -4.00 2.96
C GLU A 34 14.92 -2.61 2.32
N CYS A 35 13.78 -2.33 1.68
CA CYS A 35 13.54 -1.02 1.07
C CYS A 35 13.44 0.09 2.13
N ARG A 36 12.80 -0.17 3.27
CA ARG A 36 12.72 0.81 4.37
C ARG A 36 14.10 1.13 4.93
N GLN A 37 14.96 0.13 5.08
CA GLN A 37 16.34 0.34 5.52
C GLN A 37 17.14 1.16 4.50
N LYS A 38 17.00 0.83 3.19
CA LYS A 38 17.72 1.51 2.11
C LYS A 38 17.41 3.01 2.03
N PHE A 39 16.14 3.37 2.19
CA PHE A 39 15.65 4.77 2.11
C PHE A 39 15.35 5.37 3.49
N LYS A 40 15.83 4.74 4.56
CA LYS A 40 15.73 5.24 5.95
C LYS A 40 14.31 5.64 6.38
N MET A 41 13.30 4.90 5.92
CA MET A 41 11.89 5.17 6.18
C MET A 41 11.54 4.92 7.65
N THR A 42 11.06 5.94 8.35
CA THR A 42 10.48 5.78 9.69
C THR A 42 9.17 4.99 9.66
N ASP A 43 8.74 4.45 10.80
CA ASP A 43 7.47 3.71 10.90
C ASP A 43 6.28 4.61 10.58
N GLU A 44 6.33 5.87 11.00
CA GLU A 44 5.29 6.87 10.73
C GLU A 44 5.19 7.17 9.24
N GLU A 45 6.31 7.45 8.58
CA GLU A 45 6.34 7.73 7.13
C GLU A 45 5.84 6.54 6.32
N TYR A 46 6.29 5.34 6.67
CA TYR A 46 5.83 4.11 6.05
C TYR A 46 4.32 3.90 6.22
N THR A 47 3.81 4.12 7.43
CA THR A 47 2.38 3.97 7.75
C THR A 47 1.55 4.96 6.95
N LYS A 48 1.94 6.25 6.91
CA LYS A 48 1.23 7.26 6.11
C LYS A 48 1.25 6.92 4.62
N LEU A 49 2.39 6.46 4.10
CA LEU A 49 2.52 6.09 2.70
C LEU A 49 1.61 4.91 2.33
N ARG A 50 1.56 3.88 3.19
CA ARG A 50 0.70 2.70 3.01
C ARG A 50 -0.80 3.05 2.94
N HIS A 51 -1.22 4.10 3.66
CA HIS A 51 -2.61 4.55 3.71
C HIS A 51 -2.92 5.73 2.76
N ASP A 52 -1.96 6.08 1.90
CA ASP A 52 -2.07 7.21 0.98
C ASP A 52 -2.29 8.59 1.65
N GLU A 53 -1.78 8.76 2.87
CA GLU A 53 -1.91 9.98 3.69
C GLU A 53 -0.77 10.99 3.47
N VAL A 54 0.13 10.71 2.52
CA VAL A 54 1.27 11.57 2.19
C VAL A 54 0.85 12.57 1.11
N ALA A 55 0.60 13.82 1.51
CA ALA A 55 0.24 14.90 0.59
C ALA A 55 1.41 15.34 -0.32
N LYS A 56 2.64 15.32 0.20
CA LYS A 56 3.87 15.69 -0.51
C LYS A 56 4.97 14.71 -0.13
N PRO A 57 5.22 13.65 -0.92
CA PRO A 57 6.30 12.72 -0.62
C PRO A 57 7.66 13.39 -0.84
N ASN A 58 8.64 13.05 0.00
CA ASN A 58 10.04 13.34 -0.28
C ASN A 58 10.61 12.29 -1.26
N GLU A 59 11.85 12.49 -1.71
CA GLU A 59 12.52 11.58 -2.65
C GLU A 59 12.67 10.16 -2.09
N ASP A 60 13.02 10.02 -0.81
CA ASP A 60 13.19 8.72 -0.15
C ASP A 60 11.88 7.91 -0.14
N MET A 61 10.73 8.56 0.12
CA MET A 61 9.41 7.92 0.06
C MET A 61 9.08 7.44 -1.36
N GLN A 62 9.38 8.24 -2.37
CA GLN A 62 9.15 7.86 -3.77
C GLN A 62 10.05 6.68 -4.17
N CYS A 63 11.32 6.73 -3.77
CA CYS A 63 12.27 5.67 -4.07
C CYS A 63 12.01 4.39 -3.26
N PHE A 64 11.43 4.50 -2.07
CA PHE A 64 10.89 3.35 -1.34
C PHE A 64 9.82 2.63 -2.16
N VAL A 65 8.86 3.36 -2.74
CA VAL A 65 7.83 2.77 -3.62
C VAL A 65 8.46 2.09 -4.83
N ASN A 66 9.42 2.74 -5.49
CA ASN A 66 10.13 2.14 -6.63
C ASN A 66 10.85 0.85 -6.23
N CYS A 67 11.58 0.85 -5.12
CA CYS A 67 12.27 -0.33 -4.62
C CYS A 67 11.32 -1.49 -4.34
N PHE A 68 10.19 -1.21 -3.70
CA PHE A 68 9.18 -2.22 -3.42
C PHE A 68 8.58 -2.80 -4.72
N MET A 69 8.18 -1.94 -5.66
CA MET A 69 7.58 -2.37 -6.93
C MET A 69 8.56 -3.06 -7.87
N GLU A 70 9.83 -2.66 -7.88
CA GLU A 70 10.89 -3.35 -8.63
C GLU A 70 11.21 -4.72 -8.03
N SER A 71 11.28 -4.81 -6.70
CA SER A 71 11.53 -6.08 -6.00
C SER A 71 10.38 -7.08 -6.20
N ALA A 72 9.14 -6.58 -6.26
CA ALA A 72 7.97 -7.37 -6.63
C ALA A 72 7.88 -7.68 -8.14
N GLY A 73 8.80 -7.14 -8.96
CA GLY A 73 8.83 -7.34 -10.40
C GLY A 73 7.75 -6.59 -11.19
N MET A 74 6.95 -5.73 -10.54
CA MET A 74 5.91 -4.93 -11.21
C MET A 74 6.51 -3.81 -12.06
N ILE A 75 7.70 -3.32 -11.71
CA ILE A 75 8.42 -2.28 -12.45
C ILE A 75 9.82 -2.78 -12.75
N LYS A 76 10.38 -2.36 -13.89
CA LYS A 76 11.80 -2.48 -14.20
C LYS A 76 12.26 -1.26 -14.98
N ASP A 77 13.29 -0.58 -14.48
CA ASP A 77 13.85 0.63 -15.10
C ASP A 77 12.78 1.69 -15.40
N GLY A 78 11.85 1.88 -14.45
CA GLY A 78 10.73 2.83 -14.58
C GLY A 78 9.60 2.37 -15.51
N LYS A 79 9.63 1.14 -16.02
CA LYS A 79 8.58 0.59 -16.91
C LYS A 79 7.74 -0.47 -16.20
N LEU A 80 6.42 -0.32 -16.29
CA LEU A 80 5.45 -1.30 -15.81
C LEU A 80 5.60 -2.64 -16.55
N GLN A 81 5.71 -3.73 -15.79
CA GLN A 81 5.72 -5.09 -16.30
C GLN A 81 4.29 -5.63 -16.25
N HIS A 82 3.53 -5.42 -17.33
CA HIS A 82 2.08 -5.66 -17.38
C HIS A 82 1.68 -7.07 -16.92
N ASP A 83 2.39 -8.11 -17.38
CA ASP A 83 2.04 -9.50 -17.04
C ASP A 83 2.21 -9.79 -15.55
N VAL A 84 3.34 -9.37 -14.96
CA VAL A 84 3.63 -9.55 -13.52
C VAL A 84 2.66 -8.73 -12.67
N ALA A 85 2.46 -7.46 -13.04
CA ALA A 85 1.54 -6.58 -12.34
C ALA A 85 0.09 -7.11 -12.40
N THR A 86 -0.34 -7.65 -13.54
CA THR A 86 -1.66 -8.26 -13.69
C THR A 86 -1.78 -9.49 -12.78
N ALA A 87 -0.78 -10.38 -12.78
CA ALA A 87 -0.79 -11.58 -11.96
C ALA A 87 -0.81 -11.30 -10.45
N ILE A 88 -0.19 -10.20 -10.00
CA ILE A 88 -0.21 -9.78 -8.60
C ILE A 88 -1.56 -9.14 -8.25
N ILE A 89 -1.98 -8.13 -9.01
CA ILE A 89 -3.21 -7.35 -8.71
C ILE A 89 -4.47 -8.22 -8.87
N SER A 90 -4.50 -9.15 -9.83
CA SER A 90 -5.66 -10.01 -10.07
C SER A 90 -6.01 -10.90 -8.88
N LYS A 91 -5.04 -11.25 -8.03
CA LYS A 91 -5.28 -12.00 -6.78
C LYS A 91 -6.27 -11.28 -5.86
N LYS A 92 -6.32 -9.94 -5.94
CA LYS A 92 -7.17 -9.11 -5.09
C LYS A 92 -8.45 -8.64 -5.78
N VAL A 93 -8.38 -8.28 -7.06
CA VAL A 93 -9.50 -7.63 -7.75
C VAL A 93 -10.07 -8.43 -8.93
N GLY A 94 -9.48 -9.59 -9.26
CA GLY A 94 -9.80 -10.37 -10.46
C GLY A 94 -9.07 -9.87 -11.71
N GLU A 95 -8.92 -10.74 -12.70
CA GLU A 95 -8.09 -10.49 -13.89
C GLU A 95 -8.59 -9.34 -14.76
N GLU A 96 -9.88 -9.28 -15.10
CA GLU A 96 -10.41 -8.21 -15.96
C GLU A 96 -10.28 -6.82 -15.32
N LYS A 97 -10.55 -6.72 -14.02
CA LYS A 97 -10.41 -5.47 -13.29
C LYS A 97 -8.94 -5.09 -13.15
N ALA A 98 -8.04 -6.05 -12.91
CA ALA A 98 -6.61 -5.79 -12.87
C ALA A 98 -6.10 -5.21 -14.20
N LYS A 99 -6.48 -5.83 -15.33
CA LYS A 99 -6.14 -5.33 -16.67
C LYS A 99 -6.68 -3.93 -16.89
N THR A 100 -7.95 -3.68 -16.62
CA THR A 100 -8.57 -2.34 -16.77
C THR A 100 -7.84 -1.27 -15.97
N ILE A 101 -7.46 -1.57 -14.71
CA ILE A 101 -6.72 -0.63 -13.87
C ILE A 101 -5.31 -0.37 -14.41
N LEU A 102 -4.60 -1.42 -14.83
CA LEU A 102 -3.25 -1.27 -15.40
C LEU A 102 -3.27 -0.51 -16.73
N GLU A 103 -4.26 -0.75 -17.59
CA GLU A 103 -4.49 0.06 -18.79
C GLU A 103 -4.82 1.52 -18.45
N THR A 104 -5.43 1.80 -17.30
CA THR A 104 -5.66 3.18 -16.87
C THR A 104 -4.37 3.85 -16.37
N CYS A 105 -3.50 3.09 -15.71
CA CYS A 105 -2.35 3.64 -14.99
C CYS A 105 -1.00 3.53 -15.74
N HIS A 106 -0.91 2.80 -16.84
CA HIS A 106 0.37 2.55 -17.54
C HIS A 106 1.04 3.83 -18.10
N GLY A 107 0.27 4.90 -18.30
CA GLY A 107 0.78 6.19 -18.78
C GLY A 107 1.40 7.08 -17.72
N GLU A 108 1.37 6.69 -16.44
CA GLU A 108 1.96 7.47 -15.36
C GLU A 108 3.48 7.57 -15.53
N GLN A 109 3.99 8.80 -15.60
CA GLN A 109 5.42 9.07 -15.78
C GLN A 109 5.88 10.27 -14.95
N GLY A 110 7.03 10.13 -14.32
CA GLY A 110 7.75 11.18 -13.60
C GLY A 110 9.08 11.54 -14.26
N SER A 111 9.78 12.47 -13.63
CA SER A 111 11.11 12.94 -14.06
C SER A 111 12.20 11.92 -13.72
N THR A 112 11.94 11.04 -12.74
CA THR A 112 12.83 9.97 -12.29
C THR A 112 12.06 8.66 -12.16
N ASN A 113 12.76 7.52 -12.08
CA ASN A 113 12.13 6.22 -11.84
C ASN A 113 11.34 6.21 -10.52
N CYS A 114 11.86 6.84 -9.47
CA CYS A 114 11.19 6.98 -8.19
C CYS A 114 9.87 7.75 -8.31
N GLU A 115 9.88 8.89 -9.01
CA GLU A 115 8.68 9.69 -9.23
C GLU A 115 7.65 8.92 -10.09
N THR A 116 8.10 8.22 -11.14
CA THR A 116 7.25 7.36 -11.97
C THR A 116 6.57 6.27 -11.15
N ALA A 117 7.33 5.51 -10.35
CA ALA A 117 6.78 4.45 -9.51
C ALA A 117 5.77 4.99 -8.48
N TYR A 118 6.07 6.15 -7.87
CA TYR A 118 5.15 6.78 -6.93
C TYR A 118 3.84 7.22 -7.62
N LYS A 119 3.90 7.85 -8.80
CA LYS A 119 2.71 8.23 -9.57
C LYS A 119 1.87 7.02 -9.96
N LEU A 120 2.52 5.96 -10.45
CA LEU A 120 1.87 4.69 -10.77
C LEU A 120 1.18 4.10 -9.53
N HIS A 121 1.87 4.02 -8.39
CA HIS A 121 1.29 3.58 -7.11
C HIS A 121 0.06 4.40 -6.71
N LYS A 122 0.12 5.73 -6.84
CA LYS A 122 -1.04 6.61 -6.57
C LYS A 122 -2.22 6.32 -7.49
N CYS A 123 -1.97 6.07 -8.76
CA CYS A 123 -3.03 5.69 -9.70
C CYS A 123 -3.65 4.33 -9.33
N LEU A 124 -2.81 3.33 -9.01
CA LEU A 124 -3.27 2.00 -8.59
C LEU A 124 -4.11 2.05 -7.30
N TYR A 125 -3.66 2.82 -6.30
CA TYR A 125 -4.39 3.03 -5.04
C TYR A 125 -5.75 3.70 -5.26
N LYS A 126 -5.80 4.80 -6.04
CA LYS A 126 -7.05 5.49 -6.37
C LYS A 126 -8.06 4.58 -7.08
N ASN A 127 -7.58 3.65 -7.90
CA ASN A 127 -8.40 2.68 -8.61
C ASN A 127 -8.68 1.39 -7.82
N LYS A 128 -8.25 1.33 -6.54
CA LYS A 128 -8.48 0.20 -5.63
C LYS A 128 -7.92 -1.12 -6.18
N ALA A 129 -6.71 -1.07 -6.73
CA ALA A 129 -5.95 -2.25 -7.17
C ALA A 129 -5.58 -3.15 -5.98
N TYR A 130 -5.45 -2.55 -4.81
CA TYR A 130 -5.25 -3.16 -3.50
C TYR A 130 -5.93 -2.31 -2.43
#